data_AF-A0A9E2V953-F1
#
_entry.id   AF-A0A9E2V953-F1
#
_cell.length_a   1.000
_cell.length_b   1.000
_cell.length_c   1.000
_cell.angle_alpha   90.00
_cell.angle_beta   90.00
_cell.angle_gamma   90.00
#
_symmetry.space_group_name_H-M   'P 1'
#
loop_
_entity.id
_entity.type
_entity.pdbx_description
1 polymer ?
#
loop_
_entity_poly.entity_id
_entity_poly.type
_entity_poly.pdbx_seq_one_letter_code
_entity_poly.pdbx_strand_id
1 'polypeptide(L)'
;MYEYYKKYFEEIKVRQIVTKDRKKAEELLNLLRKGEDFVELEKSKSEWLNKEGGDLGFIKRGKMDQTFEDAAFALSEGEISDIVE
;
A
#
# COMPACT_ATOMS: atom_id res chain seq x y z
N MET A 1 -11.39 -3.47 25.69
CA MET A 1 -11.29 -2.00 25.68
C MET A 1 -10.11 -1.52 24.83
N TYR A 2 -8.89 -2.06 25.03
CA TYR A 2 -7.71 -1.75 24.20
C TYR A 2 -7.91 -2.03 22.70
N GLU A 3 -8.40 -3.22 22.34
CA GLU A 3 -8.72 -3.59 20.95
C GLU A 3 -9.74 -2.66 20.27
N TYR A 4 -10.69 -2.12 21.04
CA TYR A 4 -11.67 -1.17 20.54
C TYR A 4 -11.00 0.18 20.21
N TYR A 5 -10.15 0.70 21.10
CA TYR A 5 -9.41 1.94 20.81
C TYR A 5 -8.43 1.79 19.66
N LYS A 6 -7.73 0.65 19.56
CA LYS A 6 -6.85 0.35 18.43
C LYS A 6 -7.64 0.37 17.12
N LYS A 7 -8.80 -0.29 17.07
CA LYS A 7 -9.67 -0.28 15.89
C LYS A 7 -10.12 1.11 15.41
N TYR A 8 -10.25 2.11 16.29
CA TYR A 8 -10.77 3.45 15.92
C TYR A 8 -9.72 4.57 15.89
N PHE A 9 -8.52 4.36 16.45
CA PHE A 9 -7.45 5.37 16.52
C PHE A 9 -6.11 4.89 15.93
N GLU A 10 -6.03 3.67 15.42
CA GLU A 10 -4.83 3.19 14.72
C GLU A 10 -4.66 3.95 13.40
N GLU A 11 -3.50 4.58 13.27
CA GLU A 11 -3.04 5.24 12.06
C GLU A 11 -1.78 4.53 11.58
N ILE A 12 -1.69 4.27 10.28
CA ILE A 12 -0.49 3.72 9.65
C ILE A 12 -0.08 4.60 8.47
N LYS A 13 1.23 4.66 8.21
CA LYS A 13 1.76 5.32 7.02
C LYS A 13 2.00 4.30 5.93
N VAL A 14 1.46 4.54 4.73
CA VAL A 14 1.57 3.59 3.62
C VAL A 14 1.99 4.25 2.32
N ARG A 15 2.59 3.45 1.44
CA ARG A 15 2.77 3.79 0.03
C ARG A 15 1.97 2.82 -0.82
N GLN A 16 1.52 3.27 -1.99
CA GLN A 16 0.82 2.42 -2.96
C GLN A 16 1.40 2.58 -4.37
N ILE A 17 1.33 1.49 -5.16
CA ILE A 17 1.52 1.51 -6.61
C ILE A 17 0.21 1.04 -7.22
N VAL A 18 -0.36 1.81 -8.15
CA VAL A 18 -1.67 1.50 -8.74
C VAL A 18 -1.49 1.21 -10.23
N THR A 19 -2.14 0.16 -10.72
CA THR A 19 -2.19 -0.16 -12.15
C THR A 19 -3.57 -0.73 -12.50
N LYS A 20 -4.00 -0.56 -13.75
CA LYS A 20 -5.25 -1.14 -14.27
C LYS A 20 -5.12 -2.60 -14.71
N ASP A 21 -3.91 -3.15 -14.77
CA ASP A 21 -3.66 -4.52 -15.25
C ASP A 21 -3.06 -5.39 -14.15
N ARG A 22 -3.75 -6.48 -13.80
CA ARG A 22 -3.28 -7.47 -12.84
C ARG A 22 -1.90 -8.04 -13.20
N LYS A 23 -1.62 -8.31 -14.47
CA LYS A 23 -0.31 -8.83 -14.89
C LYS A 23 0.81 -7.85 -14.57
N LYS A 24 0.55 -6.56 -14.78
CA LYS A 24 1.49 -5.50 -14.43
C LYS A 24 1.69 -5.39 -12.92
N ALA A 25 0.63 -5.59 -12.13
CA ALA A 25 0.75 -5.67 -10.67
C ALA A 25 1.61 -6.87 -10.23
N GLU A 26 1.44 -8.04 -10.86
CA GLU A 26 2.26 -9.24 -10.61
C GLU A 26 3.74 -9.01 -10.96
N GLU A 27 4.01 -8.36 -12.09
CA GLU A 27 5.38 -7.98 -12.49
C GLU A 27 6.02 -7.03 -11.47
N LEU A 28 5.30 -5.99 -11.04
CA LEU A 28 5.78 -5.02 -10.05
C LEU A 28 6.03 -5.67 -8.70
N LEU A 29 5.13 -6.52 -8.23
CA LEU A 29 5.31 -7.27 -6.98
C LEU A 29 6.55 -8.17 -7.03
N ASN A 30 6.80 -8.81 -8.17
CA ASN A 30 8.00 -9.63 -8.37
C ASN A 30 9.29 -8.80 -8.35
N LEU A 31 9.28 -7.58 -8.90
CA LEU A 31 10.43 -6.67 -8.84
C LEU A 31 10.67 -6.19 -7.40
N LEU A 32 9.62 -5.80 -6.70
CA LEU A 32 9.67 -5.40 -5.29
C LEU A 32 10.24 -6.52 -4.40
N ARG A 33 9.80 -7.77 -4.59
CA ARG A 33 10.33 -8.94 -3.87
C ARG A 33 11.81 -9.25 -4.18
N LYS A 34 12.32 -8.76 -5.31
CA LYS A 34 13.75 -8.84 -5.66
C LYS A 34 14.57 -7.69 -5.08
N GLY A 35 13.93 -6.75 -4.38
CA GLY A 35 14.59 -5.61 -3.73
C GLY A 35 14.71 -4.35 -4.59
N GLU A 36 13.96 -4.26 -5.69
CA GLU A 36 13.85 -3.02 -6.46
C GLU A 36 13.19 -1.92 -5.62
N ASP A 37 13.59 -0.67 -5.85
CA ASP A 37 13.11 0.47 -5.05
C ASP A 37 11.64 0.80 -5.33
N PHE A 38 10.85 0.89 -4.27
CA PHE A 38 9.41 1.12 -4.36
C PHE A 38 9.08 2.48 -5.01
N VAL A 39 9.81 3.53 -4.66
CA VAL A 39 9.56 4.89 -5.15
C VAL A 39 9.93 5.00 -6.63
N GLU A 40 11.03 4.38 -7.05
CA GLU A 40 11.44 4.35 -8.46
C GLU A 40 10.45 3.54 -9.31
N LEU A 41 9.95 2.41 -8.80
CA LEU A 41 8.90 1.64 -9.49
C LEU A 41 7.58 2.40 -9.57
N GLU A 42 7.17 3.10 -8.50
CA GLU A 42 5.96 3.92 -8.52
C GLU A 42 6.06 5.00 -9.59
N LYS A 43 7.14 5.80 -9.57
CA LYS A 43 7.34 6.91 -10.50
C LYS A 43 7.40 6.48 -11.96
N SER A 44 7.92 5.28 -12.23
CA SER A 44 8.16 4.80 -13.59
C SER A 44 7.03 3.93 -14.16
N LYS A 45 6.23 3.28 -13.30
CA LYS A 45 5.25 2.27 -13.74
C LYS A 45 3.84 2.48 -13.20
N SER A 46 3.64 3.27 -12.14
CA SER A 46 2.31 3.52 -11.59
C SER A 46 1.43 4.30 -12.56
N GLU A 47 0.14 4.01 -12.55
CA GLU A 47 -0.90 4.77 -13.25
C GLU A 47 -1.57 5.80 -12.34
N TRP A 48 -1.25 5.75 -11.04
CA TRP A 48 -1.50 6.83 -10.11
C TRP A 48 -0.15 7.32 -9.60
N LEU A 49 0.33 8.41 -10.20
CA LEU A 49 1.59 9.03 -9.81
C LEU A 49 1.31 10.09 -8.76
N ASN A 50 2.04 10.02 -7.65
CA ASN A 50 2.12 11.15 -6.73
C ASN A 50 3.56 11.69 -6.63
N LYS A 51 3.70 12.92 -6.12
CA LYS A 51 5.02 13.58 -6.03
C LYS A 51 5.98 12.90 -5.05
N GLU A 52 5.45 12.03 -4.19
CA GLU A 52 6.12 11.42 -3.05
C GLU A 52 6.31 9.89 -3.22
N GLY A 53 6.25 9.37 -4.46
CA GLY A 53 6.51 7.96 -4.73
C GLY A 53 5.46 7.00 -4.18
N GLY A 54 4.18 7.35 -4.31
CA GLY A 54 3.06 6.56 -3.82
C GLY A 54 2.68 6.80 -2.36
N ASP A 55 3.37 7.69 -1.64
CA ASP A 55 3.10 8.01 -0.23
C ASP A 55 1.71 8.64 -0.04
N LEU A 56 0.86 7.98 0.75
CA LEU A 56 -0.48 8.46 1.11
C LEU A 56 -0.51 9.22 2.44
N GLY A 57 0.63 9.32 3.13
CA GLY A 57 0.69 9.79 4.51
C GLY A 57 0.03 8.80 5.47
N PHE A 58 -0.47 9.34 6.59
CA PHE A 58 -1.18 8.54 7.58
C PHE A 58 -2.62 8.29 7.15
N ILE A 59 -3.01 7.02 7.10
CA ILE A 59 -4.39 6.59 6.89
C ILE A 59 -5.00 6.12 8.22
N LYS A 60 -6.32 6.27 8.35
CA LYS A 60 -7.13 5.84 9.48
C LYS A 60 -8.08 4.76 9.04
N ARG A 61 -8.34 3.77 9.91
CA ARG A 61 -9.42 2.81 9.69
C ARG A 61 -10.77 3.51 9.46
N GLY A 62 -11.57 2.95 8.55
CA GLY A 62 -12.86 3.48 8.10
C GLY A 62 -12.77 4.71 7.20
N LYS A 63 -11.61 5.03 6.60
CA LYS A 63 -11.44 6.16 5.67
C LYS A 63 -11.07 5.75 4.26
N MET A 64 -10.59 4.53 4.07
CA MET A 64 -10.24 3.98 2.77
C MET A 64 -11.23 2.88 2.36
N ASP A 65 -11.08 2.36 1.13
CA ASP A 65 -11.79 1.14 0.72
C ASP A 65 -11.43 -0.02 1.66
N GLN A 66 -12.42 -0.84 2.01
CA GLN A 66 -12.29 -1.90 3.00
C GLN A 66 -11.19 -2.91 2.63
N THR A 67 -11.09 -3.30 1.36
CA THR A 67 -10.10 -4.30 0.92
C THR A 67 -8.68 -3.74 1.04
N PHE A 68 -8.51 -2.47 0.64
CA PHE A 68 -7.25 -1.75 0.82
C PHE A 68 -6.85 -1.62 2.28
N GLU A 69 -7.81 -1.24 3.13
CA GLU A 69 -7.58 -1.06 4.55
C GLU A 69 -7.20 -2.37 5.24
N ASP A 70 -7.93 -3.45 4.98
CA ASP A 70 -7.65 -4.75 5.61
C ASP A 70 -6.26 -5.27 5.21
N ALA A 71 -5.86 -5.09 3.95
CA ALA A 71 -4.51 -5.44 3.51
C ALA A 71 -3.45 -4.55 4.18
N ALA A 72 -3.63 -3.23 4.15
CA ALA A 72 -2.65 -2.28 4.67
C ALA A 72 -2.41 -2.46 6.18
N PHE A 73 -3.47 -2.64 6.96
CA PHE A 73 -3.35 -2.80 8.41
C PHE A 73 -2.98 -4.22 8.86
N ALA A 74 -2.91 -5.19 7.96
CA ALA A 74 -2.37 -6.52 8.26
C ALA A 74 -0.84 -6.56 8.15
N LEU A 75 -0.22 -5.57 7.52
CA LEU A 75 1.22 -5.52 7.28
C LEU A 75 2.00 -5.05 8.51
N SER A 76 3.20 -5.60 8.65
CA SER A 76 4.24 -5.05 9.51
C SER A 76 4.99 -3.90 8.82
N GLU A 77 5.74 -3.10 9.60
CA GLU A 77 6.56 -2.03 9.04
C GLU A 77 7.57 -2.58 8.03
N GLY A 78 7.58 -2.00 6.82
CA GLY A 78 8.46 -2.41 5.71
C GLY A 78 7.98 -3.62 4.92
N GLU A 79 6.87 -4.25 5.31
CA GLU A 79 6.29 -5.37 4.56
C GLU A 79 5.57 -4.88 3.29
N ILE A 80 5.54 -5.75 2.27
CA ILE A 80 4.88 -5.51 1.00
C ILE A 80 3.72 -6.51 0.90
N SER A 81 2.50 -5.99 0.70
CA SER A 81 1.32 -6.85 0.51
C SER A 81 1.42 -7.67 -0.77
N ASP A 82 0.58 -8.69 -0.86
CA ASP A 82 0.13 -9.20 -2.15
C ASP A 82 -0.70 -8.14 -2.91
N ILE A 83 -1.17 -8.50 -4.10
CA ILE A 83 -2.03 -7.65 -4.92
C ILE A 83 -3.38 -7.48 -4.24
N VAL A 84 -3.83 -6.23 -4.16
CA VAL A 84 -5.11 -5.81 -3.61
C VAL A 84 -6.01 -5.34 -4.76
N GLU A 85 -7.26 -5.80 -4.81
CA GLU A 85 -8.27 -5.50 -5.86
C GLU A 85 -9.53 -4.85 -5.30
#